data_AF-A0A3A3GIQ3-F1
#
_entry.id   AF-A0A3A3GIQ3-F1
#
_cell.length_a   1.000
_cell.length_b   1.000
_cell.length_c   1.000
_cell.angle_alpha   90.00
_cell.angle_beta   90.00
_cell.angle_gamma   90.00
#
_symmetry.space_group_name_H-M   'P 1'
#
loop_
_entity.id
_entity.type
_entity.pdbx_description
1 polymer ?
#
loop_
_entity_poly.entity_id
_entity_poly.type
_entity_poly.pdbx_seq_one_letter_code
_entity_poly.pdbx_strand_id
1 'polypeptide(L)'
;MAHDKSSNNEKIVYVGDSRIKKKNHNTIPPDYTEYPGKSEAFIPNFLLKEWMVGVVALVGIFVLTIAEPAPLGYPADPNNTGFVPIPDWYFLFLYQFLKYPYASGSYVVIGTVLIPGIMFGGLMLAPFLDKGKERRFYKRPIASSLMIVSLIACFYLTRVAWLGYEAELAELNIRPEHEVRLEKAREAAMAGQPTGQPKPNKEIALVDKDDPAMDYMKKAGCLSCHATDLKGQSGPPLRGIGDTLTKDDILDILHNGKGNMPPMKDAASEEELNHIAEWLAKQKAEK
;
A
#
# COMPACT_ATOMS: atom_id res chain seq x y z
N MET A 1 -77.09 -13.47 -4.84
CA MET A 1 -78.43 -12.84 -4.91
C MET A 1 -78.58 -11.97 -3.66
N ALA A 2 -79.18 -10.80 -3.85
CA ALA A 2 -79.70 -9.89 -2.85
C ALA A 2 -78.69 -9.04 -2.06
N HIS A 3 -78.73 -7.75 -2.40
CA HIS A 3 -78.34 -6.62 -1.57
C HIS A 3 -79.05 -6.66 -0.22
N ASP A 4 -78.32 -6.37 0.86
CA ASP A 4 -78.90 -5.70 2.02
C ASP A 4 -78.06 -4.44 2.30
N LYS A 5 -78.73 -3.28 2.36
CA LYS A 5 -78.15 -1.96 2.66
C LYS A 5 -78.57 -1.55 4.07
N SER A 6 -78.42 -2.45 5.04
CA SER A 6 -78.89 -2.26 6.41
C SER A 6 -77.88 -2.73 7.45
N SER A 7 -76.69 -2.12 7.47
CA SER A 7 -75.86 -2.04 8.69
C SER A 7 -74.68 -1.10 8.49
N ASN A 8 -74.88 0.19 8.72
CA ASN A 8 -73.79 1.17 8.83
C ASN A 8 -72.91 0.97 10.09
N ASN A 9 -72.94 -0.22 10.70
CA ASN A 9 -72.27 -0.55 11.96
C ASN A 9 -71.55 -1.91 11.94
N GLU A 10 -71.36 -2.53 10.76
CA GLU A 10 -70.47 -3.68 10.67
C GLU A 10 -69.02 -3.23 10.71
N LYS A 11 -68.41 -3.35 11.88
CA LYS A 11 -66.97 -3.19 12.07
C LYS A 11 -66.27 -4.32 11.33
N ILE A 12 -65.78 -4.05 10.12
CA ILE A 12 -64.93 -4.98 9.37
C ILE A 12 -63.65 -5.18 10.18
N VAL A 13 -63.54 -6.31 10.88
CA VAL A 13 -62.34 -6.71 11.62
C VAL A 13 -61.46 -7.49 10.67
N TYR A 14 -60.38 -6.85 10.19
CA TYR A 14 -59.33 -7.55 9.46
C TYR A 14 -58.59 -8.49 10.42
N VAL A 15 -58.96 -9.77 10.41
CA VAL A 15 -58.21 -10.82 11.10
C VAL A 15 -57.01 -11.16 10.24
N GLY A 16 -55.84 -10.58 10.57
CA GLY A 16 -54.59 -10.94 9.91
C GLY A 16 -54.31 -12.43 10.04
N ASP A 17 -53.84 -13.06 8.97
CA ASP A 17 -53.48 -14.48 8.94
C ASP A 17 -52.51 -14.82 10.09
N SER A 18 -52.93 -15.72 10.98
CA SER A 18 -52.16 -16.15 12.15
C SER A 18 -50.83 -16.81 11.79
N ARG A 19 -50.65 -17.20 10.52
CA ARG A 19 -49.40 -17.78 9.99
C ARG A 19 -48.33 -16.72 9.74
N ILE A 20 -48.71 -15.44 9.67
CA ILE A 20 -47.78 -14.33 9.47
C ILE A 20 -47.44 -13.75 10.84
N LYS A 21 -46.24 -14.05 11.36
CA LYS A 21 -45.73 -13.40 12.57
C LYS A 21 -45.68 -11.89 12.32
N LYS A 22 -46.52 -11.13 13.05
CA LYS A 22 -46.42 -9.68 13.12
C LYS A 22 -45.00 -9.33 13.56
N LYS A 23 -44.26 -8.59 12.74
CA LYS A 23 -42.94 -8.08 13.13
C LYS A 23 -43.15 -7.18 14.36
N ASN A 24 -42.68 -7.62 15.52
CA ASN A 24 -42.79 -6.90 16.79
C ASN A 24 -41.81 -5.73 16.92
N HIS A 25 -40.99 -5.49 15.91
CA HIS A 25 -40.21 -4.28 15.80
C HIS A 25 -40.82 -3.41 14.72
N ASN A 26 -41.63 -2.44 15.12
CA ASN A 26 -41.75 -1.25 14.31
C ASN A 26 -40.39 -0.55 14.40
N THR A 27 -39.66 -0.46 13.28
CA THR A 27 -38.65 0.57 13.08
C THR A 27 -39.38 1.91 12.99
N ILE A 28 -39.95 2.38 14.10
CA ILE A 28 -40.42 3.76 14.21
C ILE A 28 -39.14 4.58 14.25
N PRO A 29 -38.94 5.53 13.32
CA PRO A 29 -37.87 6.51 13.46
C PRO A 29 -37.99 7.12 14.87
N PRO A 30 -36.88 7.25 15.63
CA PRO A 30 -36.94 7.85 16.96
C PRO A 30 -37.67 9.19 16.88
N ASP A 31 -38.55 9.44 17.83
CA ASP A 31 -39.37 10.64 17.84
C ASP A 31 -38.45 11.87 17.90
N TYR A 32 -38.50 12.73 16.89
CA TYR A 32 -37.64 13.92 16.81
C TYR A 32 -37.82 14.85 18.02
N THR A 33 -38.94 14.71 18.76
CA THR A 33 -39.22 15.43 20.01
C THR A 33 -38.43 14.91 21.22
N GLU A 34 -37.80 13.73 21.15
CA GLU A 34 -37.00 13.13 22.23
C GLU A 34 -35.68 13.89 22.45
N TYR A 35 -35.24 14.67 21.45
CA TYR A 35 -34.08 15.58 21.51
C TYR A 35 -34.40 16.96 20.92
N PRO A 36 -35.23 17.78 21.61
CA PRO A 36 -35.67 19.06 21.08
C PRO A 36 -34.48 19.99 20.84
N GLY A 37 -34.35 20.48 19.60
CA GLY A 37 -33.28 21.40 19.17
C GLY A 37 -31.95 20.76 18.78
N LYS A 38 -31.83 19.42 18.81
CA LYS A 38 -30.61 18.69 18.40
C LYS A 38 -30.83 17.66 17.29
N SER A 39 -32.08 17.34 16.98
CA SER A 39 -32.42 16.42 15.91
C SER A 39 -32.71 17.23 14.62
N GLU A 40 -32.11 16.81 13.52
CA GLU A 40 -32.37 17.38 12.19
C GLU A 40 -32.75 16.28 11.20
N ALA A 41 -33.53 16.64 10.18
CA ALA A 41 -33.88 15.70 9.12
C ALA A 41 -32.62 15.25 8.36
N PHE A 42 -32.46 13.93 8.19
CA PHE A 42 -31.31 13.36 7.49
C PHE A 42 -31.19 13.93 6.06
N ILE A 43 -32.30 13.91 5.31
CA ILE A 43 -32.44 14.56 4.00
C ILE A 43 -33.42 15.73 4.15
N PRO A 44 -33.08 16.94 3.67
CA PRO A 44 -31.83 17.30 2.99
C PRO A 44 -30.73 17.82 3.94
N ASN A 45 -31.07 18.18 5.18
CA ASN A 45 -30.26 19.07 6.00
C ASN A 45 -28.92 18.45 6.46
N PHE A 46 -28.96 17.28 7.11
CA PHE A 46 -27.75 16.61 7.59
C PHE A 46 -26.87 16.17 6.43
N LEU A 47 -27.46 15.56 5.39
CA LEU A 47 -26.74 15.10 4.22
C LEU A 47 -25.96 16.22 3.54
N LEU A 48 -26.59 17.39 3.33
CA LEU A 48 -25.93 18.54 2.71
C LEU A 48 -24.78 19.09 3.58
N LYS A 49 -24.95 19.12 4.91
CA LYS A 49 -23.88 19.55 5.83
C LYS A 49 -22.69 18.59 5.80
N GLU A 50 -22.93 17.30 5.93
CA GLU A 50 -21.87 16.28 5.87
C GLU A 50 -21.18 16.26 4.51
N TRP A 51 -21.93 16.44 3.43
CA TRP A 51 -21.35 16.53 2.08
C TRP A 51 -20.48 17.78 1.93
N MET A 52 -20.90 18.92 2.47
CA MET A 52 -20.10 20.15 2.49
C MET A 52 -18.81 19.95 3.31
N VAL A 53 -18.88 19.32 4.49
CA VAL A 53 -17.70 18.99 5.30
C VAL A 53 -16.77 18.03 4.54
N GLY A 54 -17.33 17.02 3.87
CA GLY A 54 -16.60 16.09 3.04
C GLY A 54 -15.88 16.77 1.87
N VAL A 55 -16.55 17.70 1.18
CA VAL A 55 -15.96 18.52 0.11
C VAL A 55 -14.84 19.39 0.65
N VAL A 56 -15.03 20.05 1.79
CA VAL A 56 -13.97 20.87 2.42
C VAL A 56 -12.76 20.01 2.80
N ALA A 57 -12.97 18.84 3.39
CA ALA A 57 -11.89 17.91 3.73
C ALA A 57 -11.15 17.41 2.47
N LEU A 58 -11.89 17.05 1.43
CA LEU A 58 -11.35 16.60 0.15
C LEU A 58 -10.54 17.70 -0.54
N VAL A 59 -11.07 18.93 -0.60
CA VAL A 59 -10.34 20.09 -1.14
C VAL A 59 -9.08 20.36 -0.30
N GLY A 60 -9.16 20.28 1.03
CA GLY A 60 -8.00 20.42 1.91
C GLY A 60 -6.91 19.40 1.61
N ILE A 61 -7.28 18.13 1.43
CA ILE A 61 -6.34 17.06 1.01
C ILE A 61 -5.76 17.37 -0.37
N PHE A 62 -6.58 17.79 -1.34
CA PHE A 62 -6.06 18.12 -2.67
C PHE A 62 -5.07 19.28 -2.63
N VAL A 63 -5.40 20.35 -1.91
CA VAL A 63 -4.48 21.48 -1.69
C VAL A 63 -3.17 21.00 -1.08
N LEU A 64 -3.23 20.13 -0.06
CA LEU A 64 -2.04 19.54 0.54
C LEU A 64 -1.22 18.75 -0.49
N THR A 65 -1.84 17.86 -1.27
CA THR A 65 -1.12 17.04 -2.27
C THR A 65 -0.55 17.84 -3.44
N ILE A 66 -1.09 19.03 -3.72
CA ILE A 66 -0.58 19.94 -4.74
C ILE A 66 0.56 20.81 -4.17
N ALA A 67 0.43 21.26 -2.91
CA ALA A 67 1.42 22.09 -2.25
C ALA A 67 2.66 21.31 -1.83
N GLU A 68 2.46 20.10 -1.31
CA GLU A 68 3.52 19.23 -0.81
C GLU A 68 3.50 17.90 -1.58
N PRO A 69 4.51 17.64 -2.45
CA PRO A 69 4.59 16.37 -3.16
C PRO A 69 4.86 15.23 -2.16
N ALA A 70 4.27 14.06 -2.44
CA ALA A 70 4.49 12.88 -1.60
C ALA A 70 6.00 12.53 -1.53
N PRO A 71 6.56 12.28 -0.33
CA PRO A 71 7.98 11.99 -0.14
C PRO A 71 8.32 10.55 -0.56
N LEU A 72 8.28 10.28 -1.87
CA LEU A 72 8.57 8.96 -2.44
C LEU A 72 10.08 8.80 -2.70
N GLY A 73 10.66 7.71 -2.23
CA GLY A 73 12.04 7.30 -2.52
C GLY A 73 12.23 6.75 -3.94
N TYR A 74 13.42 6.26 -4.27
CA TYR A 74 13.67 5.58 -5.55
C TYR A 74 13.10 4.15 -5.53
N PRO A 75 12.96 3.49 -6.70
CA PRO A 75 12.70 2.05 -6.73
C PRO A 75 13.74 1.29 -5.91
N ALA A 76 13.30 0.24 -5.21
CA ALA A 76 14.18 -0.54 -4.33
C ALA A 76 15.32 -1.20 -5.13
N ASP A 77 16.56 -0.97 -4.68
CA ASP A 77 17.77 -1.61 -5.21
C ASP A 77 18.41 -2.45 -4.10
N PRO A 78 18.52 -3.78 -4.25
CA PRO A 78 19.13 -4.65 -3.25
C PRO A 78 20.63 -4.40 -3.04
N ASN A 79 21.31 -3.69 -3.94
CA ASN A 79 22.74 -3.39 -3.85
C ASN A 79 23.04 -2.05 -3.15
N ASN A 80 22.02 -1.24 -2.86
CA ASN A 80 22.20 0.03 -2.15
C ASN A 80 22.16 -0.16 -0.63
N THR A 81 23.33 -0.12 0.02
CA THR A 81 23.46 -0.24 1.48
C THR A 81 23.50 1.11 2.20
N GLY A 82 23.41 2.23 1.47
CA GLY A 82 23.48 3.59 2.03
C GLY A 82 22.12 4.17 2.44
N PHE A 83 21.09 3.34 2.56
CA PHE A 83 19.74 3.75 2.94
C PHE A 83 19.50 3.53 4.44
N VAL A 84 18.97 4.55 5.12
CA VAL A 84 18.55 4.47 6.52
C VAL A 84 17.05 4.10 6.55
N PRO A 85 16.69 2.86 6.91
CA PRO A 85 15.30 2.41 6.85
C PRO A 85 14.50 2.92 8.06
N ILE A 86 13.56 3.82 7.78
CA ILE A 86 12.53 4.24 8.73
C ILE A 86 11.13 3.94 8.18
N PRO A 87 10.16 3.57 9.03
CA PRO A 87 8.77 3.40 8.59
C PRO A 87 8.07 4.75 8.46
N ASP A 88 6.87 4.74 7.88
CA ASP A 88 6.03 5.93 7.77
C ASP A 88 5.68 6.56 9.13
N TRP A 89 5.33 7.85 9.09
CA TRP A 89 5.09 8.70 10.27
C TRP A 89 4.10 8.10 11.28
N TYR A 90 3.07 7.40 10.82
CA TYR A 90 2.05 6.78 11.67
C TYR A 90 2.53 5.54 12.42
N PHE A 91 3.73 5.02 12.11
CA PHE A 91 4.38 3.92 12.82
C PHE A 91 5.61 4.33 13.62
N LEU A 92 6.03 5.61 13.57
CA LEU A 92 7.24 6.08 14.25
C LEU A 92 7.22 5.85 15.76
N PHE A 93 6.07 6.03 16.42
CA PHE A 93 5.96 5.78 17.86
C PHE A 93 6.23 4.31 18.21
N LEU A 94 5.75 3.39 17.38
CA LEU A 94 5.94 1.95 17.56
C LEU A 94 7.39 1.57 17.24
N TYR A 95 7.95 2.12 16.18
CA TYR A 95 9.36 1.97 15.82
C TYR A 95 10.29 2.38 16.96
N GLN A 96 10.09 3.57 17.54
CA GLN A 96 10.88 4.03 18.67
C GLN A 96 10.64 3.20 19.92
N PHE A 97 9.42 2.75 20.14
CA PHE A 97 9.11 1.84 21.24
C PHE A 97 9.91 0.52 21.13
N LEU A 98 9.97 -0.08 19.93
CA LEU A 98 10.77 -1.28 19.65
C LEU A 98 12.28 -1.04 19.66
N LYS A 99 12.77 0.21 19.64
CA LYS A 99 14.20 0.49 19.82
C LYS A 99 14.66 0.31 21.26
N TYR A 100 13.75 0.37 22.24
CA TYR A 100 14.12 0.25 23.64
C TYR A 100 14.44 -1.19 24.06
N PRO A 101 15.40 -1.40 24.97
CA PRO A 101 15.90 -2.74 25.32
C PRO A 101 14.83 -3.64 25.95
N TYR A 102 13.79 -3.06 26.56
CA TYR A 102 12.68 -3.80 27.18
C TYR A 102 11.58 -4.22 26.19
N ALA A 103 11.65 -3.77 24.93
CA ALA A 103 10.69 -4.09 23.87
C ALA A 103 11.37 -4.69 22.63
N SER A 104 12.70 -4.89 22.68
CA SER A 104 13.54 -5.33 21.56
C SER A 104 14.32 -6.61 21.91
N GLY A 105 15.06 -7.15 20.93
CA GLY A 105 15.84 -8.38 21.09
C GLY A 105 15.00 -9.59 21.52
N SER A 106 15.34 -10.20 22.66
CA SER A 106 14.60 -11.34 23.23
C SER A 106 13.18 -10.98 23.68
N TYR A 107 12.90 -9.70 23.92
CA TYR A 107 11.60 -9.19 24.37
C TYR A 107 10.72 -8.64 23.24
N VAL A 108 11.10 -8.85 21.96
CA VAL A 108 10.32 -8.36 20.80
C VAL A 108 8.85 -8.79 20.86
N VAL A 109 8.55 -10.02 21.32
CA VAL A 109 7.17 -10.51 21.44
C VAL A 109 6.37 -9.68 22.45
N ILE A 110 7.01 -9.21 23.52
CA ILE A 110 6.37 -8.34 24.51
C ILE A 110 6.01 -7.00 23.87
N GLY A 111 6.97 -6.42 23.13
CA GLY A 111 6.80 -5.12 22.48
C GLY A 111 5.79 -5.12 21.33
N THR A 112 5.75 -6.19 20.54
CA THR A 112 4.95 -6.28 19.30
C THR A 112 3.58 -6.91 19.47
N VAL A 113 3.45 -7.88 20.37
CA VAL A 113 2.21 -8.67 20.53
C VAL A 113 1.54 -8.34 21.85
N LEU A 114 2.27 -8.45 22.96
CA LEU A 114 1.67 -8.38 24.29
C LEU A 114 1.16 -6.98 24.60
N ILE A 115 1.99 -5.95 24.42
CA ILE A 115 1.62 -4.57 24.78
C ILE A 115 0.52 -4.02 23.89
N PRO A 116 0.63 -4.07 22.54
CA PRO A 116 -0.47 -3.71 21.67
C PRO A 116 -1.73 -4.55 21.95
N GLY A 117 -1.58 -5.85 22.18
CA GLY A 117 -2.69 -6.74 22.54
C GLY A 117 -3.42 -6.30 23.81
N ILE A 118 -2.70 -5.88 24.85
CA ILE A 118 -3.30 -5.33 26.08
C ILE A 118 -3.97 -3.98 25.80
N MET A 119 -3.38 -3.11 25.01
CA MET A 119 -3.99 -1.81 24.68
C MET A 119 -5.29 -1.98 23.88
N PHE A 120 -5.27 -2.80 22.82
CA PHE A 120 -6.46 -3.12 22.04
C PHE A 120 -7.50 -3.88 22.86
N GLY A 121 -7.08 -4.86 23.66
CA GLY A 121 -7.94 -5.58 24.58
C GLY A 121 -8.58 -4.66 25.62
N GLY A 122 -7.81 -3.69 26.14
CA GLY A 122 -8.29 -2.66 27.05
C GLY A 122 -9.34 -1.76 26.42
N LEU A 123 -9.15 -1.34 25.16
CA LEU A 123 -10.16 -0.59 24.40
C LEU A 123 -11.41 -1.43 24.11
N MET A 124 -11.25 -2.70 23.74
CA MET A 124 -12.36 -3.63 23.52
C MET A 124 -13.17 -3.87 24.81
N LEU A 125 -12.49 -3.93 25.96
CA LEU A 125 -13.10 -4.09 27.27
C LEU A 125 -13.53 -2.75 27.91
N ALA A 126 -13.25 -1.61 27.27
CA ALA A 126 -13.59 -0.29 27.78
C ALA A 126 -15.07 -0.12 28.15
N PRO A 127 -16.06 -0.65 27.39
CA PRO A 127 -17.47 -0.58 27.78
C PRO A 127 -17.80 -1.26 29.12
N PHE A 128 -17.00 -2.26 29.52
CA PHE A 128 -17.20 -3.01 30.76
C PHE A 128 -16.36 -2.46 31.93
N LEU A 129 -15.20 -1.88 31.62
CA LEU A 129 -14.30 -1.27 32.59
C LEU A 129 -14.79 0.12 33.03
N ASP A 130 -15.38 0.89 32.12
CA ASP A 130 -15.88 2.24 32.39
C ASP A 130 -17.40 2.26 32.65
N LYS A 131 -17.77 1.80 33.86
CA LYS A 131 -19.17 1.73 34.33
C LYS A 131 -19.75 3.08 34.78
N GLY A 132 -19.09 4.20 34.48
CA GLY A 132 -19.54 5.53 34.88
C GLY A 132 -20.91 5.90 34.29
N LYS A 133 -21.79 6.48 35.11
CA LYS A 133 -23.14 6.92 34.69
C LYS A 133 -23.13 8.01 33.61
N GLU A 134 -22.12 8.88 33.68
CA GLU A 134 -21.93 10.03 32.78
C GLU A 134 -21.14 9.58 31.54
N ARG A 135 -21.42 10.10 30.34
CA ARG A 135 -20.71 9.73 29.08
C ARG A 135 -19.71 10.77 28.57
N ARG A 136 -19.66 11.94 29.18
CA ARG A 136 -18.79 13.06 28.77
C ARG A 136 -17.35 12.81 29.24
N PHE A 137 -16.35 13.01 28.37
CA PHE A 137 -14.94 12.71 28.68
C PHE A 137 -14.44 13.45 29.94
N TYR A 138 -14.75 14.72 30.11
CA TYR A 138 -14.33 15.52 31.27
C TYR A 138 -14.96 15.09 32.60
N LYS A 139 -16.04 14.30 32.59
CA LYS A 139 -16.63 13.69 33.80
C LYS A 139 -16.09 12.28 34.09
N ARG A 140 -15.17 11.77 33.25
CA ARG A 140 -14.54 10.46 33.36
C ARG A 140 -13.02 10.64 33.52
N PRO A 141 -12.55 11.13 34.67
CA PRO A 141 -11.15 11.55 34.81
C PRO A 141 -10.15 10.41 34.57
N ILE A 142 -10.47 9.18 34.96
CA ILE A 142 -9.56 8.01 34.81
C ILE A 142 -9.47 7.56 33.34
N ALA A 143 -10.59 7.28 32.69
CA ALA A 143 -10.58 6.82 31.30
C ALA A 143 -10.00 7.89 30.36
N SER A 144 -10.38 9.16 30.58
CA SER A 144 -9.88 10.27 29.78
C SER A 144 -8.40 10.55 30.05
N SER A 145 -7.91 10.46 31.29
CA SER A 145 -6.48 10.64 31.57
C SER A 145 -5.65 9.54 30.93
N LEU A 146 -6.09 8.28 30.98
CA LEU A 146 -5.40 7.16 30.30
C LEU A 146 -5.32 7.39 28.79
N MET A 147 -6.41 7.80 28.14
CA MET A 147 -6.40 8.12 26.71
C MET A 147 -5.45 9.28 26.39
N ILE A 148 -5.49 10.36 27.18
CA ILE A 148 -4.61 11.53 26.98
C ILE A 148 -3.14 11.14 27.18
N VAL A 149 -2.81 10.37 28.21
CA VAL A 149 -1.45 9.86 28.45
C VAL A 149 -1.00 8.97 27.30
N SER A 150 -1.86 8.10 26.77
CA SER A 150 -1.54 7.29 25.58
C SER A 150 -1.24 8.17 24.35
N LEU A 151 -2.03 9.22 24.10
CA LEU A 151 -1.78 10.15 22.99
C LEU A 151 -0.47 10.93 23.17
N ILE A 152 -0.19 11.42 24.39
CA ILE A 152 1.07 12.10 24.72
C ILE A 152 2.25 11.16 24.53
N ALA A 153 2.13 9.90 24.96
CA ALA A 153 3.16 8.88 24.76
C ALA A 153 3.42 8.62 23.27
N CYS A 154 2.38 8.46 22.45
CA CYS A 154 2.52 8.31 21.00
C CYS A 154 3.23 9.51 20.37
N PHE A 155 2.83 10.73 20.75
CA PHE A 155 3.46 11.96 20.24
C PHE A 155 4.94 12.05 20.67
N TYR A 156 5.23 11.82 21.96
CA TYR A 156 6.58 11.84 22.50
C TYR A 156 7.49 10.86 21.79
N LEU A 157 7.06 9.59 21.67
CA LEU A 157 7.83 8.55 20.99
C LEU A 157 8.04 8.87 19.51
N THR A 158 7.04 9.41 18.83
CA THR A 158 7.16 9.86 17.44
C THR A 158 8.22 10.96 17.30
N ARG A 159 8.22 11.94 18.22
CA ARG A 159 9.22 13.02 18.22
C ARG A 159 10.63 12.50 18.50
N VAL A 160 10.78 11.58 19.46
CA VAL A 160 12.08 10.96 19.75
C VAL A 160 12.58 10.14 18.55
N ALA A 161 11.69 9.40 17.88
CA ALA A 161 12.02 8.65 16.67
C ALA A 161 12.58 9.58 15.59
N TRP A 162 11.89 10.69 15.36
CA TRP A 162 12.24 11.68 14.33
C TRP A 162 13.58 12.36 14.63
N LEU A 163 13.79 12.80 15.87
CA LEU A 163 15.06 13.41 16.28
C LEU A 163 16.23 12.43 16.18
N GLY A 164 16.00 11.15 16.51
CA GLY A 164 17.01 10.10 16.35
C GLY A 164 17.37 9.86 14.88
N TYR A 165 16.38 9.88 13.98
CA TYR A 165 16.59 9.78 12.54
C TYR A 165 17.39 10.96 11.98
N GLU A 166 17.05 12.19 12.36
CA GLU A 166 17.80 13.38 11.94
C GLU A 166 19.27 13.33 12.41
N ALA A 167 19.50 12.86 13.64
CA ALA A 167 20.86 12.68 14.16
C ALA A 167 21.66 11.62 13.39
N GLU A 168 21.02 10.49 13.06
CA GLU A 168 21.63 9.40 12.28
C GLU A 168 22.00 9.87 10.86
N LEU A 169 21.11 10.62 10.19
CA LEU A 169 21.41 11.23 8.90
C LEU A 169 22.60 12.19 8.96
N ALA A 170 22.66 13.02 10.01
CA ALA A 170 23.74 13.98 10.21
C ALA A 170 25.08 13.29 10.47
N GLU A 171 25.10 12.21 11.24
CA GLU A 171 26.31 11.43 11.52
C GLU A 171 26.83 10.70 10.27
N LEU A 172 25.92 10.11 9.50
CA LEU A 172 26.27 9.38 8.27
C LEU A 172 26.52 10.32 7.08
N ASN A 173 26.23 11.61 7.22
CA ASN A 173 26.28 12.61 6.15
C ASN A 173 25.47 12.17 4.91
N ILE A 174 24.32 11.53 5.15
CA ILE A 174 23.41 11.03 4.11
C ILE A 174 22.26 12.03 3.95
N ARG A 175 21.95 12.37 2.70
CA ARG A 175 20.73 13.13 2.38
C ARG A 175 19.56 12.18 2.10
N PRO A 176 18.35 12.44 2.63
CA PRO A 176 17.18 11.62 2.35
C PRO A 176 16.88 11.51 0.85
N GLU A 177 16.54 10.30 0.39
CA GLU A 177 16.29 10.06 -1.04
C GLU A 177 15.18 10.91 -1.64
N HIS A 178 14.12 11.15 -0.85
CA HIS A 178 12.98 11.95 -1.29
C HIS A 178 13.38 13.40 -1.57
N GLU A 179 14.28 13.99 -0.77
CA GLU A 179 14.80 15.34 -1.01
C GLU A 179 15.63 15.39 -2.29
N VAL A 180 16.57 14.44 -2.45
CA VAL A 180 17.42 14.33 -3.65
C VAL A 180 16.56 14.13 -4.90
N ARG A 181 15.49 13.35 -4.80
CA ARG A 181 14.55 13.14 -5.91
C ARG A 181 13.78 14.41 -6.25
N LEU A 182 13.33 15.17 -5.25
CA LEU A 182 12.63 16.44 -5.44
C LEU A 182 13.52 17.49 -6.11
N GLU A 183 14.79 17.58 -5.71
CA GLU A 183 15.79 18.45 -6.35
C GLU A 183 15.97 18.09 -7.83
N LYS A 184 16.25 16.83 -8.13
CA LYS A 184 16.40 16.37 -9.52
C LYS A 184 15.13 16.59 -10.35
N ALA A 185 13.95 16.41 -9.76
CA ALA A 185 12.69 16.71 -10.43
C ALA A 185 12.54 18.20 -10.73
N ARG A 186 12.96 19.10 -9.83
CA ARG A 186 13.00 20.54 -10.06
C ARG A 186 14.00 20.91 -11.15
N GLU A 187 15.20 20.34 -11.12
CA GLU A 187 16.23 20.55 -12.16
C GLU A 187 15.73 20.09 -13.54
N ALA A 188 15.12 18.90 -13.62
CA ALA A 188 14.53 18.38 -14.84
C ALA A 188 13.39 19.29 -15.37
N ALA A 189 12.54 19.79 -14.47
CA ALA A 189 11.49 20.74 -14.82
C ALA A 189 12.07 22.07 -15.35
N MET A 190 13.12 22.60 -14.73
CA MET A 190 13.83 23.80 -15.18
C MET A 190 14.53 23.58 -16.52
N ALA A 191 15.00 22.37 -16.79
CA ALA A 191 15.60 21.96 -18.05
C ALA A 191 14.57 21.63 -19.16
N GLY A 192 13.26 21.76 -18.89
CA GLY A 192 12.21 21.47 -19.86
C GLY A 192 12.03 19.98 -20.18
N GLN A 193 12.55 19.10 -19.32
CA GLN A 193 12.35 17.64 -19.46
C GLN A 193 10.93 17.26 -19.05
N PRO A 194 10.35 16.20 -19.63
CA PRO A 194 9.00 15.76 -19.31
C PRO A 194 8.88 15.41 -17.82
N THR A 195 7.94 16.06 -17.15
CA THR A 195 7.62 15.84 -15.73
C THR A 195 6.77 14.58 -15.59
N GLY A 196 7.42 13.48 -15.21
CA GLY A 196 6.76 12.22 -14.88
C GLY A 196 7.73 11.32 -14.13
N GLN A 197 7.20 10.43 -13.28
CA GLN A 197 8.02 9.32 -12.79
C GLN A 197 8.57 8.58 -14.03
N PRO A 198 9.86 8.19 -14.06
CA PRO A 198 10.31 7.27 -15.08
C PRO A 198 9.39 6.06 -14.97
N LYS A 199 8.57 5.84 -16.00
CA LYS A 199 7.74 4.64 -16.07
C LYS A 199 8.71 3.48 -15.85
N PRO A 200 8.42 2.52 -14.95
CA PRO A 200 9.25 1.32 -14.88
C PRO A 200 9.40 0.81 -16.31
N ASN A 201 10.64 0.52 -16.74
CA ASN A 201 10.91 0.04 -18.09
C ASN A 201 9.83 -0.99 -18.43
N LYS A 202 9.01 -0.66 -19.44
CA LYS A 202 7.88 -1.48 -19.87
C LYS A 202 8.41 -2.91 -19.95
N GLU A 203 7.87 -3.83 -19.13
CA GLU A 203 8.37 -5.21 -19.12
C GLU A 203 8.31 -5.72 -20.56
N ILE A 204 9.47 -5.91 -21.16
CA ILE A 204 9.56 -6.40 -22.53
C ILE A 204 9.02 -7.83 -22.47
N ALA A 205 7.90 -8.07 -23.16
CA ALA A 205 7.31 -9.38 -23.24
C ALA A 205 8.25 -10.28 -24.04
N LEU A 206 8.48 -11.49 -23.54
CA LEU A 206 9.19 -12.51 -24.32
C LEU A 206 8.40 -12.80 -25.59
N VAL A 207 9.06 -12.62 -26.73
CA VAL A 207 8.55 -12.99 -28.04
C VAL A 207 8.72 -14.50 -28.20
N ASP A 208 7.67 -15.19 -28.62
CA ASP A 208 7.69 -16.63 -28.91
C ASP A 208 8.18 -17.49 -27.72
N LYS A 209 7.38 -17.49 -26.64
CA LYS A 209 7.72 -18.14 -25.36
C LYS A 209 7.86 -19.66 -25.42
N ASP A 210 7.25 -20.27 -26.44
CA ASP A 210 7.18 -21.72 -26.61
C ASP A 210 8.26 -22.24 -27.57
N ASP A 211 9.20 -21.38 -27.99
CA ASP A 211 10.30 -21.75 -28.87
C ASP A 211 11.32 -22.67 -28.16
N PRO A 212 11.83 -23.73 -28.83
CA PRO A 212 12.82 -24.65 -28.27
C PRO A 212 14.14 -23.98 -27.83
N ALA A 213 14.41 -22.74 -28.26
CA ALA A 213 15.55 -21.93 -27.79
C ALA A 213 15.64 -21.85 -26.26
N MET A 214 14.50 -21.77 -25.56
CA MET A 214 14.48 -21.72 -24.10
C MET A 214 15.01 -23.00 -23.46
N ASP A 215 14.70 -24.16 -24.05
CA ASP A 215 15.21 -25.45 -23.60
C ASP A 215 16.69 -25.61 -23.93
N TYR A 216 17.14 -25.14 -25.09
CA TYR A 216 18.56 -25.10 -25.45
C TYR A 216 19.37 -24.23 -24.49
N MET A 217 18.89 -23.04 -24.14
CA MET A 217 19.53 -22.16 -23.15
C MET A 217 19.56 -22.77 -21.75
N LYS A 218 18.51 -23.50 -21.36
CA LYS A 218 18.48 -24.22 -20.08
C LYS A 218 19.52 -25.33 -20.05
N LYS A 219 19.64 -26.10 -21.12
CA LYS A 219 20.64 -27.17 -21.29
C LYS A 219 22.07 -26.62 -21.33
N ALA A 220 22.27 -25.50 -22.01
CA ALA A 220 23.56 -24.81 -22.13
C ALA A 220 23.96 -24.03 -20.87
N GLY A 221 23.09 -23.97 -19.84
CA GLY A 221 23.38 -23.29 -18.57
C GLY A 221 23.27 -21.77 -18.60
N CYS A 222 22.81 -21.15 -19.71
CA CYS A 222 22.70 -19.70 -19.88
C CYS A 222 21.84 -19.03 -18.79
N LEU A 223 20.80 -19.73 -18.32
CA LEU A 223 19.87 -19.23 -17.30
C LEU A 223 20.52 -19.00 -15.93
N SER A 224 21.68 -19.59 -15.66
CA SER A 224 22.41 -19.39 -14.40
C SER A 224 22.95 -17.98 -14.23
N CYS A 225 23.24 -17.28 -15.34
CA CYS A 225 23.71 -15.90 -15.33
C CYS A 225 22.63 -14.92 -15.80
N HIS A 226 21.74 -15.34 -16.71
CA HIS A 226 20.75 -14.45 -17.32
C HIS A 226 19.35 -14.54 -16.70
N ALA A 227 19.19 -15.31 -15.62
CA ALA A 227 17.93 -15.65 -14.96
C ALA A 227 16.97 -16.49 -15.83
N THR A 228 16.08 -17.25 -15.19
CA THR A 228 15.08 -18.10 -15.87
C THR A 228 14.06 -17.31 -16.67
N ASP A 229 13.86 -16.05 -16.33
CA ASP A 229 12.96 -15.13 -17.00
C ASP A 229 13.70 -14.17 -17.95
N LEU A 230 15.01 -14.35 -18.16
CA LEU A 230 15.86 -13.53 -19.03
C LEU A 230 15.97 -12.04 -18.62
N LYS A 231 15.58 -11.71 -17.39
CA LYS A 231 15.71 -10.34 -16.84
C LYS A 231 17.14 -10.00 -16.40
N GLY A 232 18.07 -10.94 -16.51
CA GLY A 232 19.44 -10.78 -16.05
C GLY A 232 19.58 -11.09 -14.57
N GLN A 233 20.74 -11.64 -14.21
CA GLN A 233 21.14 -11.89 -12.82
C GLN A 233 22.58 -11.42 -12.66
N SER A 234 23.55 -12.29 -12.92
CA SER A 234 24.97 -11.94 -12.98
C SER A 234 25.41 -11.49 -14.39
N GLY A 235 24.66 -11.90 -15.42
CA GLY A 235 24.76 -11.41 -16.79
C GLY A 235 23.64 -10.41 -17.11
N PRO A 236 23.80 -9.59 -18.18
CA PRO A 236 22.82 -8.58 -18.56
C PRO A 236 21.45 -9.18 -18.95
N PRO A 237 20.36 -8.39 -18.91
CA PRO A 237 19.06 -8.82 -19.42
C PRO A 237 19.14 -9.18 -20.91
N LEU A 238 18.50 -10.28 -21.30
CA LEU A 238 18.40 -10.71 -22.70
C LEU A 238 17.06 -10.33 -23.35
N ARG A 239 16.09 -9.84 -22.56
CA ARG A 239 14.87 -9.26 -23.12
C ARG A 239 15.17 -7.90 -23.74
N GLY A 240 14.81 -7.70 -25.01
CA GLY A 240 15.11 -6.46 -25.74
C GLY A 240 16.48 -6.46 -26.42
N ILE A 241 17.27 -7.54 -26.29
CA ILE A 241 18.63 -7.58 -26.82
C ILE A 241 18.68 -7.42 -28.35
N GLY A 242 17.62 -7.87 -29.05
CA GLY A 242 17.49 -7.77 -30.51
C GLY A 242 17.38 -6.34 -31.06
N ASP A 243 17.21 -5.34 -30.20
CA ASP A 243 17.28 -3.93 -30.61
C ASP A 243 18.72 -3.43 -30.75
N THR A 244 19.65 -4.09 -30.05
CA THR A 244 21.05 -3.66 -29.96
C THR A 244 22.01 -4.58 -30.68
N LEU A 245 21.68 -5.87 -30.79
CA LEU A 245 22.55 -6.89 -31.37
C LEU A 245 21.79 -7.69 -32.43
N THR A 246 22.46 -7.94 -33.55
CA THR A 246 21.95 -8.83 -34.60
C THR A 246 22.19 -10.30 -34.25
N LYS A 247 21.60 -11.23 -35.01
CA LYS A 247 21.84 -12.66 -34.85
C LYS A 247 23.35 -12.98 -34.91
N ASP A 248 24.06 -12.37 -35.85
CA ASP A 248 25.49 -12.62 -36.07
C ASP A 248 26.34 -12.07 -34.91
N ASP A 249 25.98 -10.89 -34.38
CA ASP A 249 26.65 -10.34 -33.19
C ASP A 249 26.43 -11.22 -31.95
N ILE A 250 25.24 -11.79 -31.80
CA ILE A 250 24.92 -12.70 -30.69
C ILE A 250 25.70 -14.01 -30.86
N LEU A 251 25.80 -14.55 -32.07
CA LEU A 251 26.62 -15.74 -32.33
C LEU A 251 28.09 -15.49 -32.04
N ASP A 252 28.64 -14.35 -32.46
CA ASP A 252 30.03 -14.00 -32.17
C ASP A 252 30.29 -13.96 -30.65
N ILE A 253 29.37 -13.38 -29.88
CA ILE A 253 29.46 -13.37 -28.40
C ILE A 253 29.35 -14.78 -27.83
N LEU A 254 28.50 -15.65 -28.38
CA LEU A 254 28.41 -17.05 -27.96
C LEU A 254 29.71 -17.82 -28.26
N HIS A 255 30.39 -17.53 -29.38
CA HIS A 255 31.63 -18.21 -29.73
C HIS A 255 32.87 -17.68 -29.01
N ASN A 256 32.95 -16.36 -28.81
CA ASN A 256 34.16 -15.68 -28.36
C ASN A 256 34.04 -15.09 -26.95
N GLY A 257 32.84 -15.06 -26.38
CA GLY A 257 32.56 -14.40 -25.10
C GLY A 257 32.56 -12.87 -25.22
N LYS A 258 32.15 -12.18 -24.16
CA LYS A 258 32.17 -10.71 -24.08
C LYS A 258 32.26 -10.22 -22.64
N GLY A 259 33.30 -9.44 -22.34
CA GLY A 259 33.54 -8.95 -20.98
C GLY A 259 33.70 -10.10 -20.00
N ASN A 260 32.80 -10.21 -19.03
CA ASN A 260 32.80 -11.28 -18.03
C ASN A 260 32.07 -12.57 -18.49
N MET A 261 31.43 -12.57 -19.67
CA MET A 261 30.80 -13.77 -20.22
C MET A 261 31.86 -14.62 -20.94
N PRO A 262 32.12 -15.86 -20.48
CA PRO A 262 33.07 -16.76 -21.14
C PRO A 262 32.50 -17.24 -22.50
N PRO A 263 33.37 -17.74 -23.40
CA PRO A 263 32.94 -18.44 -24.61
C PRO A 263 32.02 -19.62 -24.30
N MET A 264 30.90 -19.72 -25.01
CA MET A 264 29.86 -20.76 -24.84
C MET A 264 29.77 -21.72 -26.04
N LYS A 265 30.73 -21.68 -26.97
CA LYS A 265 30.78 -22.55 -28.16
C LYS A 265 30.67 -24.05 -27.87
N ASP A 266 31.14 -24.48 -26.70
CA ASP A 266 31.15 -25.90 -26.30
C ASP A 266 29.94 -26.25 -25.41
N ALA A 267 29.05 -25.29 -25.12
CA ALA A 267 27.92 -25.47 -24.22
C ALA A 267 26.68 -26.09 -24.90
N ALA A 268 26.60 -26.02 -26.23
CA ALA A 268 25.55 -26.61 -27.04
C ALA A 268 26.08 -26.94 -28.44
N SER A 269 25.30 -27.66 -29.25
CA SER A 269 25.64 -27.87 -30.65
C SER A 269 25.56 -26.57 -31.46
N GLU A 270 26.30 -26.50 -32.55
CA GLU A 270 26.32 -25.33 -33.46
C GLU A 270 24.91 -24.94 -33.94
N GLU A 271 24.05 -25.94 -34.20
CA GLU A 271 22.66 -25.72 -34.60
C GLU A 271 21.82 -25.12 -33.46
N GLU A 272 22.00 -25.62 -32.23
CA GLU A 272 21.34 -25.09 -31.04
C GLU A 272 21.78 -23.65 -30.76
N LEU A 273 23.08 -23.32 -30.90
CA LEU A 273 23.59 -21.96 -30.73
C LEU A 273 23.04 -21.00 -31.78
N ASN A 274 22.98 -21.42 -33.04
CA ASN A 274 22.38 -20.67 -34.14
C ASN A 274 20.89 -20.38 -33.90
N HIS A 275 20.16 -21.35 -33.35
CA HIS A 275 18.75 -21.20 -33.04
C HIS A 275 18.52 -20.27 -31.83
N ILE A 276 19.34 -20.38 -30.79
CA ILE A 276 19.33 -19.46 -29.64
C ILE A 276 19.57 -18.02 -30.10
N ALA A 277 20.60 -17.79 -30.92
CA ALA A 277 20.93 -16.45 -31.39
C ALA A 277 19.83 -15.84 -32.27
N GLU A 278 19.21 -16.66 -33.13
CA GLU A 278 18.07 -16.23 -33.93
C GLU A 278 16.86 -15.83 -33.07
N TRP A 279 16.55 -16.64 -32.06
CA TRP A 279 15.45 -16.36 -31.16
C TRP A 279 15.72 -15.13 -30.28
N LEU A 280 16.96 -14.94 -29.81
CA LEU A 280 17.37 -13.75 -29.05
C LEU A 280 17.31 -12.47 -29.91
N ALA A 281 17.67 -12.54 -31.19
CA ALA A 281 17.53 -11.41 -32.11
C ALA A 281 16.07 -10.98 -32.34
N LYS A 282 15.10 -11.88 -32.09
CA LYS A 282 13.65 -11.57 -32.12
C LYS A 282 13.16 -10.90 -30.83
N GLN A 283 13.93 -10.94 -29.74
CA GLN A 283 13.57 -10.32 -28.45
C GLN A 283 13.81 -8.81 -28.50
N LYS A 284 12.87 -8.08 -29.11
CA LYS A 284 12.89 -6.61 -29.24
C LYS A 284 11.97 -5.94 -28.23
N ALA A 285 12.32 -4.74 -27.77
CA ALA A 285 11.50 -3.93 -26.86
C ALA A 285 10.27 -3.32 -27.54
N GLU A 286 10.33 -3.17 -28.88
CA GLU A 286 9.30 -2.51 -29.68
C GLU A 286 8.24 -3.46 -30.28
N LYS A 287 6.99 -3.23 -29.86
CA LYS A 287 5.83 -2.99 -30.73
C LYS A 287 5.07 -1.78 -30.18
#